data_AF-A0A5B2WYN4-F1
#
_entry.id   AF-A0A5B2WYN4-F1
#
_cell.length_a   1.000
_cell.length_b   1.000
_cell.length_c   1.000
_cell.angle_alpha   90.00
_cell.angle_beta   90.00
_cell.angle_gamma   90.00
#
_symmetry.space_group_name_H-M   'P 1'
#
loop_
_entity.id
_entity.type
_entity.pdbx_description
1 polymer ?
#
loop_
_entity_poly.entity_id
_entity_poly.type
_entity_poly.pdbx_seq_one_letter_code
_entity_poly.pdbx_strand_id
1 'polypeptide(L)'
;MTSGNWHTETVYAITDLRPHQARPEQLAGWIRGHWQIENSLHWVRDVTYAEDTSQVRTGHAPQVMACLRNFAISAHRLAGAHNIAAALRH
;
A
#
# COMPACT_ATOMS: atom_id res chain seq x y z
N MET A 1 -15.26 -28.80 -1.02
CA MET A 1 -14.32 -28.05 -1.87
C MET A 1 -14.92 -26.68 -2.09
N THR A 2 -14.49 -25.67 -1.34
CA THR A 2 -14.93 -24.28 -1.55
C THR A 2 -14.20 -23.73 -2.77
N SER A 3 -14.94 -23.43 -3.82
CA SER A 3 -14.45 -22.72 -5.00
C SER A 3 -13.79 -21.41 -4.57
N GLY A 4 -12.50 -21.24 -4.83
CA GLY A 4 -11.81 -19.98 -4.58
C GLY A 4 -12.47 -18.87 -5.42
N ASN A 5 -12.87 -17.77 -4.77
CA ASN A 5 -13.41 -16.61 -5.46
C ASN A 5 -12.26 -15.93 -6.21
N TRP A 6 -12.20 -16.13 -7.52
CA TRP A 6 -11.31 -15.39 -8.40
C TRP A 6 -12.05 -14.14 -8.89
N HIS A 7 -11.44 -12.99 -8.72
CA HIS A 7 -11.90 -11.74 -9.31
C HIS A 7 -10.88 -11.29 -10.35
N THR A 8 -11.35 -10.86 -11.51
CA THR A 8 -10.51 -10.27 -12.56
C THR A 8 -10.75 -8.77 -12.56
N GLU A 9 -9.69 -7.99 -12.48
CA GLU A 9 -9.75 -6.53 -12.56
C GLU A 9 -8.96 -6.05 -13.78
N THR A 10 -9.58 -5.17 -14.56
CA THR A 10 -8.93 -4.51 -15.71
C THR A 10 -8.50 -3.11 -15.30
N VAL A 11 -7.20 -2.86 -15.34
CA VAL A 11 -6.61 -1.56 -15.00
C VAL A 11 -6.01 -0.93 -16.25
N TYR A 12 -6.34 0.34 -16.50
CA TYR A 12 -5.72 1.13 -17.56
C TYR A 12 -4.63 2.02 -16.96
N ALA A 13 -3.44 2.00 -17.54
CA ALA A 13 -2.31 2.82 -17.11
C ALA A 13 -1.91 3.81 -18.21
N ILE A 14 -1.49 5.00 -17.80
CA ILE A 14 -0.94 6.03 -18.69
C ILE A 14 0.52 6.22 -18.31
N THR A 15 1.39 6.31 -19.32
CA THR A 15 2.82 6.55 -19.13
C THR A 15 3.32 7.50 -20.20
N ASP A 16 4.30 8.33 -19.84
CA ASP A 16 5.06 9.19 -20.73
C ASP A 16 6.18 8.42 -21.49
N LEU A 17 6.40 7.15 -21.14
CA LEU A 17 7.36 6.29 -21.80
C LEU A 17 6.91 5.95 -23.22
N ARG A 18 7.81 6.14 -24.17
CA ARG A 18 7.63 5.79 -25.57
C ARG A 18 7.78 4.27 -25.77
N PRO A 19 7.22 3.70 -26.85
CA PRO A 19 7.25 2.25 -27.08
C PRO A 19 8.64 1.59 -27.12
N HIS A 20 9.69 2.34 -27.42
CA HIS A 20 11.08 1.83 -27.43
C HIS A 20 11.79 1.94 -26.06
N GLN A 21 11.19 2.64 -25.09
CA GLN A 21 11.79 2.88 -23.77
C GLN A 21 11.41 1.79 -22.75
N ALA A 22 10.28 1.11 -22.95
CA ALA A 22 9.85 0.02 -22.09
C ALA A 22 9.04 -1.02 -22.87
N ARG A 23 9.33 -2.29 -22.63
CA ARG A 23 8.53 -3.39 -23.17
C ARG A 23 7.25 -3.59 -22.35
N PRO A 24 6.18 -4.16 -22.94
CA PRO A 24 4.93 -4.43 -22.23
C PRO A 24 5.10 -5.20 -20.92
N GLU A 25 6.01 -6.17 -20.86
CA GLU A 25 6.24 -6.99 -19.67
C GLU A 25 6.86 -6.18 -18.53
N GLN A 26 7.69 -5.17 -18.86
CA GLN A 26 8.29 -4.27 -17.87
C GLN A 26 7.23 -3.35 -17.28
N LEU A 27 6.38 -2.76 -18.14
CA LEU A 27 5.25 -1.94 -17.70
C LEU A 27 4.32 -2.74 -16.79
N ALA A 28 3.95 -3.96 -17.18
CA ALA A 28 3.13 -4.84 -16.35
C ALA A 28 3.80 -5.19 -15.01
N GLY A 29 5.12 -5.42 -15.02
CA GLY A 29 5.91 -5.63 -13.81
C GLY A 29 5.88 -4.43 -12.87
N TRP A 30 6.07 -3.22 -13.38
CA TRP A 30 6.03 -1.99 -12.58
C TRP A 30 4.62 -1.69 -12.05
N ILE A 31 3.58 -1.88 -12.86
CA ILE A 31 2.19 -1.71 -12.41
C ILE A 31 1.88 -2.70 -11.28
N ARG A 32 2.26 -3.98 -11.43
CA ARG A 32 2.10 -4.98 -10.35
C ARG A 32 2.95 -4.66 -9.12
N GLY A 33 4.15 -4.13 -9.30
CA GLY A 33 5.00 -3.66 -8.21
C GLY A 33 4.37 -2.47 -7.47
N HIS A 34 3.72 -1.56 -8.18
CA HIS A 34 3.02 -0.44 -7.59
C HIS A 34 1.86 -0.91 -6.69
N TRP A 35 1.12 -1.95 -7.09
CA TRP A 35 0.10 -2.57 -6.24
C TRP A 35 0.63 -3.09 -4.90
N GLN A 36 1.91 -3.47 -4.82
CA GLN A 36 2.51 -3.86 -3.54
C GLN A 36 2.61 -2.69 -2.56
N ILE A 37 2.72 -1.45 -3.05
CA ILE A 37 2.70 -0.24 -2.21
C ILE A 37 1.32 -0.09 -1.59
N GLU A 38 0.26 -0.20 -2.38
CA GLU A 38 -1.13 -0.14 -1.91
C GLU A 38 -1.39 -1.21 -0.84
N ASN A 39 -1.09 -2.46 -1.16
CA ASN A 39 -1.36 -3.57 -0.26
C ASN A 39 -0.50 -3.54 1.01
N SER A 40 0.75 -3.12 0.91
CA SER A 40 1.66 -3.20 2.06
C SER A 40 1.58 -1.95 2.94
N LEU A 41 1.39 -0.76 2.36
CA LEU A 41 1.39 0.51 3.08
C LEU A 41 -0.02 1.00 3.36
N HIS A 42 -0.84 1.22 2.32
CA HIS A 42 -2.15 1.82 2.46
C HIS A 42 -3.08 0.92 3.28
N TRP A 43 -3.22 -0.35 2.92
CA TRP A 43 -4.06 -1.27 3.68
C TRP A 43 -3.65 -1.40 5.16
N VAL A 44 -2.34 -1.47 5.44
CA VAL A 44 -1.83 -1.53 6.82
C VAL A 44 -2.15 -0.24 7.57
N ARG A 45 -2.00 0.91 6.92
CA ARG A 45 -2.32 2.20 7.55
C ARG A 45 -3.81 2.34 7.85
N ASP A 46 -4.65 1.95 6.91
CA ASP A 46 -6.10 2.10 6.98
C ASP A 46 -6.70 1.13 8.01
N VAL A 47 -6.28 -0.14 7.96
CA VAL A 47 -6.83 -1.21 8.80
C VAL A 47 -6.05 -1.38 10.10
N THR A 48 -4.73 -1.56 10.03
CA THR A 48 -3.92 -1.89 11.22
C THR A 48 -3.68 -0.65 12.10
N TYR A 49 -3.49 0.53 11.50
CA TYR A 49 -3.38 1.81 12.21
C TYR A 49 -4.70 2.59 12.29
N ALA A 50 -5.80 1.97 11.86
CA ALA A 50 -7.17 2.45 11.99
C ALA A 50 -7.38 3.86 11.41
N GLU A 51 -6.64 4.21 10.35
CA GLU A 51 -6.73 5.54 9.73
C GLU A 51 -8.14 5.86 9.24
N ASP A 52 -8.84 4.89 8.66
CA ASP A 52 -10.22 5.07 8.18
C ASP A 52 -11.19 5.50 9.29
N THR A 53 -10.95 5.02 10.50
CA THR A 53 -11.78 5.34 11.67
C THR A 53 -11.36 6.62 12.39
N SER A 54 -10.26 7.26 11.95
CA SER A 54 -9.70 8.45 12.58
C SER A 54 -10.65 9.65 12.45
N GLN A 55 -11.02 10.23 13.60
CA GLN A 55 -11.86 11.42 13.68
C GLN A 55 -11.07 12.74 13.69
N VAL A 56 -9.74 12.68 13.58
CA VAL A 56 -8.89 13.87 13.47
C VAL A 56 -9.18 14.58 12.13
N ARG A 57 -9.74 15.79 12.18
CA ARG A 57 -10.14 16.57 10.98
C ARG A 57 -9.66 18.02 10.96
N THR A 58 -8.97 18.49 12.01
CA THR A 58 -8.65 19.91 12.18
C THR A 58 -7.26 20.26 11.65
N GLY A 59 -7.17 21.34 10.87
CA GLY A 59 -5.88 21.90 10.40
C GLY A 59 -5.01 20.86 9.70
N HIS A 60 -3.72 20.84 10.03
CA HIS A 60 -2.75 19.90 9.46
C HIS A 60 -2.72 18.53 10.14
N ALA A 61 -3.54 18.31 11.17
CA ALA A 61 -3.50 17.10 11.97
C ALA A 61 -3.72 15.80 11.17
N PRO A 62 -4.62 15.73 10.15
CA PRO A 62 -4.75 14.53 9.32
C PRO A 62 -3.44 14.15 8.60
N GLN A 63 -2.74 15.15 8.03
CA GLN A 63 -1.51 14.93 7.28
C GLN A 63 -0.35 14.55 8.20
N VAL A 64 -0.28 15.17 9.39
CA VAL A 64 0.70 14.79 10.43
C VAL A 64 0.48 13.35 10.87
N MET A 65 -0.76 12.93 11.11
CA MET A 65 -1.08 11.56 11.49
C MET A 65 -0.73 10.56 10.38
N ALA A 66 -1.01 10.87 9.11
CA ALA A 66 -0.60 10.02 8.00
C ALA A 66 0.94 9.86 7.94
N CYS A 67 1.69 10.94 8.18
CA CYS A 67 3.15 10.90 8.24
C CYS A 67 3.67 10.02 9.38
N LEU A 68 3.12 10.19 10.60
CA LEU A 68 3.50 9.40 11.77
C LEU A 68 3.21 7.91 11.60
N ARG A 69 2.05 7.55 11.02
CA ARG A 69 1.72 6.15 10.71
C ARG A 69 2.67 5.56 9.68
N ASN A 70 2.97 6.29 8.61
CA ASN A 70 3.94 5.86 7.61
C ASN A 70 5.34 5.65 8.21
N PHE A 71 5.76 6.53 9.13
CA PHE A 71 7.01 6.39 9.86
C PHE A 71 7.03 5.12 10.71
N ALA A 72 5.99 4.87 11.49
CA ALA A 72 5.90 3.67 12.33
C ALA A 72 5.92 2.37 11.50
N ILE A 73 5.17 2.33 10.39
CA ILE A 73 5.19 1.19 9.44
C ILE A 73 6.61 0.98 8.91
N SER A 74 7.28 2.05 8.50
CA SER A 74 8.65 1.97 7.96
C SER A 74 9.66 1.50 9.02
N ALA A 75 9.54 1.98 10.25
CA ALA A 75 10.40 1.57 11.37
C ALA A 75 10.25 0.07 11.69
N HIS A 76 9.02 -0.44 11.73
CA HIS A 76 8.79 -1.88 11.91
C HIS A 76 9.40 -2.73 10.80
N ARG A 77 9.27 -2.29 9.54
CA ARG A 77 9.90 -3.01 8.41
C ARG A 77 11.42 -2.98 8.48
N LEU A 78 12.00 -1.86 8.88
CA LEU A 78 13.44 -1.75 9.08
C LEU A 78 13.94 -2.67 10.19
N ALA A 79 13.12 -2.88 11.23
CA ALA A 79 13.36 -3.85 12.29
C ALA A 79 13.11 -5.33 11.87
N GLY A 80 12.78 -5.59 10.60
CA GLY A 80 12.57 -6.93 10.06
C GLY A 80 11.14 -7.48 10.22
N ALA A 81 10.18 -6.65 10.63
CA ALA A 81 8.79 -7.10 10.74
C ALA A 81 8.15 -7.28 9.36
N HIS A 82 7.88 -8.53 8.98
CA HIS A 82 7.14 -8.87 7.76
C HIS A 82 5.61 -8.77 7.95
N ASN A 83 5.13 -8.83 9.20
CA ASN A 83 3.72 -8.67 9.55
C ASN A 83 3.57 -7.57 10.61
N ILE A 84 3.12 -6.39 10.18
CA ILE A 84 3.00 -5.22 11.05
C ILE A 84 1.90 -5.41 12.09
N ALA A 85 0.77 -6.03 11.73
CA ALA A 85 -0.29 -6.32 12.68
C ALA A 85 0.18 -7.26 13.80
N ALA A 86 1.07 -8.21 13.50
CA ALA A 86 1.72 -9.05 14.52
C ALA A 86 2.72 -8.27 15.38
N ALA A 87 3.51 -7.40 14.76
CA ALA A 87 4.50 -6.59 15.48
C ALA A 87 3.88 -5.63 16.51
N LEU A 88 2.61 -5.24 16.35
CA LEU A 88 1.88 -4.38 17.29
C LEU A 88 1.26 -5.12 18.48
N ARG A 89 1.33 -6.46 18.54
CA ARG A 89 0.72 -7.27 19.61
C ARG A 89 1.69 -7.64 20.75
N HIS A 90 2.91 -7.12 20.73
CA HIS A 90 3.98 -7.40 21.69
C HIS A 90 4.38 -6.13 22.44
#